data_AF-Q9RQM0-F1
#
_entry.id   AF-Q9RQM0-F1
#
_cell.length_a   1.000
_cell.length_b   1.000
_cell.length_c   1.000
_cell.angle_alpha   90.00
_cell.angle_beta   90.00
_cell.angle_gamma   90.00
#
_symmetry.space_group_name_H-M   'P 1'
#
loop_
_entity.id
_entity.type
_entity.pdbx_description
1 polymer ?
#
loop_
_entity_poly.entity_id
_entity_poly.type
_entity_poly.pdbx_seq_one_letter_code
_entity_poly.pdbx_strand_id
1 'polypeptide(L)'
;MTLRFMLALCQLLYCFMRYRVGIVHIHMSSRGSYRRKSVIIRLVKLLKGKVILHLHGAEFRDFYRDECNMVQQRHIRHTFALADHVLVLSTQWLAWLQEVIGRTQGVSVLYNAVTQFGFR
;
A
#
# COMPACT_ATOMS: atom_id res chain seq x y z
N MET A 1 -20.24 4.21 1.01
CA MET A 1 -18.77 4.07 1.05
C MET A 1 -18.27 3.75 2.47
N THR A 2 -18.66 4.51 3.50
CA THR A 2 -18.22 4.31 4.90
C THR A 2 -18.62 2.96 5.48
N LEU A 3 -19.88 2.53 5.32
CA LEU A 3 -20.35 1.24 5.84
C LEU A 3 -19.53 0.05 5.32
N ARG A 4 -19.28 -0.02 4.01
CA ARG A 4 -18.43 -1.06 3.41
C ARG A 4 -17.02 -1.07 3.97
N PHE A 5 -16.47 0.10 4.27
CA PHE A 5 -15.15 0.20 4.89
C PHE A 5 -15.16 -0.29 6.34
N MET A 6 -16.17 0.07 7.13
CA MET A 6 -16.32 -0.44 8.50
C MET A 6 -16.51 -1.97 8.53
N LEU A 7 -17.32 -2.51 7.62
CA LEU A 7 -17.46 -3.96 7.44
C LEU A 7 -16.13 -4.63 7.11
N ALA A 8 -15.31 -4.02 6.23
CA ALA A 8 -13.97 -4.54 5.93
C ALA A 8 -13.04 -4.54 7.15
N LEU A 9 -13.13 -3.54 8.03
CA LEU A 9 -12.37 -3.53 9.29
C LEU A 9 -12.83 -4.64 10.24
N CYS A 10 -14.13 -4.85 10.40
CA CYS A 10 -14.67 -5.95 11.20
C CYS A 10 -14.27 -7.32 10.63
N GLN A 11 -14.32 -7.48 9.31
CA GLN A 11 -13.89 -8.71 8.64
C GLN A 11 -12.39 -8.96 8.85
N LEU A 12 -11.55 -7.92 8.75
CA LEU A 12 -10.12 -8.04 9.01
C LEU A 12 -9.87 -8.50 10.45
N LEU A 13 -10.53 -7.88 11.44
CA LEU A 13 -10.44 -8.28 12.84
C LEU A 13 -10.88 -9.73 13.04
N TYR A 14 -12.02 -10.11 12.47
CA TYR A 14 -12.51 -11.49 12.50
C TYR A 14 -11.48 -12.46 11.93
N CYS A 15 -10.85 -12.12 10.79
CA CYS A 15 -9.83 -12.96 10.19
C CYS A 15 -8.61 -13.13 11.10
N PHE A 16 -8.13 -12.07 11.75
CA PHE A 16 -7.01 -12.15 12.69
C PHE A 16 -7.34 -12.94 13.96
N MET A 17 -8.60 -12.90 14.41
CA MET A 17 -9.05 -13.69 15.57
C MET A 17 -9.24 -15.17 15.23
N ARG A 18 -9.74 -15.48 14.03
CA ARG A 18 -10.15 -16.84 13.64
C ARG A 18 -9.06 -17.63 12.92
N TYR A 19 -8.17 -16.95 12.20
CA TYR A 19 -7.15 -17.57 11.35
C TYR A 19 -5.74 -17.10 11.75
N ARG A 20 -4.73 -17.91 11.43
CA ARG A 20 -3.32 -17.52 11.57
C ARG A 20 -2.90 -16.64 10.39
N VAL A 21 -3.32 -15.38 10.40
CA VAL A 21 -3.00 -14.43 9.33
C VAL A 21 -1.52 -14.04 9.40
N GLY A 22 -0.71 -14.58 8.48
CA GLY A 22 0.73 -14.28 8.42
C GLY A 22 1.05 -12.97 7.70
N ILE A 23 0.37 -12.69 6.58
CA ILE A 23 0.65 -11.56 5.70
C ILE A 23 -0.67 -10.99 5.15
N VAL A 24 -0.77 -9.66 5.10
CA VAL A 24 -1.86 -8.94 4.43
C VAL A 24 -1.29 -8.17 3.25
N HIS A 25 -1.80 -8.45 2.05
CA HIS A 25 -1.40 -7.75 0.82
C HIS A 25 -2.43 -6.66 0.50
N ILE A 26 -1.98 -5.41 0.42
CA ILE A 26 -2.83 -4.23 0.31
C ILE A 26 -2.52 -3.48 -0.99
N HIS A 27 -3.49 -3.41 -1.89
CA HIS A 27 -3.39 -2.64 -3.13
C HIS A 27 -3.71 -1.17 -2.88
N MET A 28 -2.80 -0.26 -3.17
CA MET A 28 -2.88 1.16 -2.82
C MET A 28 -3.03 2.06 -4.05
N SER A 29 -3.88 3.08 -3.92
CA SER A 29 -3.99 4.19 -4.87
C SER A 29 -4.14 5.52 -4.11
N SER A 30 -4.26 6.65 -4.81
CA SER A 30 -4.19 8.00 -4.26
C SER A 30 -5.42 8.42 -3.43
N ARG A 31 -5.33 9.59 -2.77
CA ARG A 31 -6.46 10.30 -2.13
C ARG A 31 -7.27 9.45 -1.15
N GLY A 32 -8.57 9.26 -1.40
CA GLY A 32 -9.47 8.53 -0.51
C GLY A 32 -9.11 7.05 -0.34
N SER A 33 -8.47 6.45 -1.34
CA SER A 33 -7.94 5.08 -1.25
C SER A 33 -6.82 5.01 -0.23
N TYR A 34 -5.86 5.94 -0.33
CA TYR A 34 -4.77 6.08 0.62
C TYR A 34 -5.26 6.24 2.06
N ARG A 35 -6.16 7.20 2.30
CA ARG A 35 -6.68 7.49 3.65
C ARG A 35 -7.28 6.26 4.34
N ARG A 36 -8.06 5.46 3.62
CA ARG A 36 -8.69 4.26 4.18
C ARG A 36 -7.67 3.14 4.41
N LYS A 37 -6.79 2.91 3.46
CA LYS A 37 -5.83 1.81 3.53
C LYS A 37 -4.68 2.09 4.50
N SER A 38 -4.35 3.36 4.76
CA SER A 38 -3.40 3.71 5.83
C SER A 38 -3.92 3.35 7.23
N VAL A 39 -5.24 3.34 7.44
CA VAL A 39 -5.87 2.83 8.67
C VAL A 39 -5.77 1.31 8.74
N ILE A 40 -6.08 0.61 7.64
CA ILE A 40 -5.92 -0.85 7.54
C ILE A 40 -4.48 -1.27 7.87
N ILE A 41 -3.47 -0.62 7.28
CA ILE A 41 -2.05 -0.94 7.54
C ILE A 41 -1.74 -0.85 9.03
N ARG A 42 -2.11 0.26 9.67
CA ARG A 42 -1.87 0.46 11.12
C ARG A 42 -2.57 -0.60 11.96
N LEU A 43 -3.81 -0.95 11.61
CA LEU A 43 -4.54 -2.01 12.29
C LEU A 43 -3.84 -3.36 12.13
N VAL A 44 -3.38 -3.72 10.93
CA VAL A 44 -2.60 -4.95 10.72
C VAL A 44 -1.32 -4.95 11.56
N LYS A 45 -0.59 -3.84 11.61
CA LYS A 45 0.63 -3.73 12.43
C LYS A 45 0.33 -3.81 13.93
N LEU A 46 -0.78 -3.24 14.39
CA LEU A 46 -1.26 -3.36 15.78
C LEU A 46 -1.56 -4.83 16.14
N LEU A 47 -2.13 -5.58 15.20
CA LEU A 47 -2.38 -7.01 15.32
C LEU A 47 -1.13 -7.87 15.06
N LYS A 48 0.06 -7.25 14.99
CA LYS A 48 1.37 -7.88 14.74
C LYS A 48 1.49 -8.62 13.40
N GLY A 49 0.62 -8.33 12.44
CA GLY A 49 0.67 -8.88 11.09
C GLY A 49 1.77 -8.24 10.22
N LYS A 50 2.17 -8.96 9.17
CA LYS A 50 3.04 -8.41 8.12
C LYS A 50 2.21 -7.80 6.98
N VAL A 51 2.73 -6.75 6.36
CA VAL A 51 2.07 -6.00 5.29
C VAL A 51 2.95 -6.00 4.04
N ILE A 52 2.38 -6.47 2.93
CA ILE A 52 2.88 -6.16 1.58
C ILE A 52 1.99 -5.05 1.03
N LEU A 53 2.57 -3.92 0.69
CA LEU A 53 1.85 -2.79 0.11
C LEU A 53 2.14 -2.73 -1.39
N HIS A 54 1.11 -2.76 -2.25
CA HIS A 54 1.29 -2.72 -3.70
C HIS A 54 0.72 -1.44 -4.27
N LEU A 55 1.58 -0.55 -4.74
CA LEU A 55 1.20 0.76 -5.26
C LEU A 55 0.79 0.67 -6.74
N HIS A 56 -0.50 0.94 -7.03
CA HIS A 56 -1.06 0.93 -8.39
C HIS A 56 -1.39 2.32 -8.97
N GLY A 57 -1.41 3.38 -8.16
CA GLY A 57 -1.90 4.69 -8.60
C GLY A 57 -0.88 5.45 -9.46
N ALA A 58 -1.13 5.56 -10.77
CA ALA A 58 -0.32 6.38 -11.68
C ALA A 58 -0.18 7.85 -11.20
N GLU A 59 -1.24 8.37 -10.59
CA GLU A 59 -1.30 9.73 -10.06
C GLU A 59 -0.77 9.83 -8.62
N PHE A 60 -0.29 8.75 -7.99
CA PHE A 60 0.08 8.80 -6.57
C PHE A 60 1.26 9.76 -6.31
N ARG A 61 2.17 9.88 -7.28
CA ARG A 61 3.28 10.83 -7.25
C ARG A 61 2.78 12.27 -7.28
N ASP A 62 1.82 12.56 -8.16
CA ASP A 62 1.24 13.90 -8.30
C ASP A 62 0.39 14.23 -7.07
N PHE A 63 -0.40 13.27 -6.56
CA PHE A 63 -1.09 13.38 -5.27
C PHE A 63 -0.13 13.70 -4.11
N TYR A 64 1.04 13.06 -4.06
CA TYR A 64 2.04 13.33 -3.02
C TYR A 64 2.68 14.72 -3.16
N ARG A 65 3.04 15.12 -4.40
CA ARG A 65 3.76 16.36 -4.66
C ARG A 65 2.86 17.59 -4.62
N ASP A 66 1.71 17.52 -5.30
CA ASP A 66 0.90 18.70 -5.66
C ASP A 66 -0.30 18.87 -4.71
N GLU A 67 -0.81 17.79 -4.14
CA GLU A 67 -2.01 17.83 -3.28
C GLU A 67 -1.71 17.67 -1.78
N CYS A 68 -0.59 17.05 -1.41
CA CYS A 68 -0.26 16.79 -0.01
C CYS A 68 0.60 17.89 0.60
N ASN A 69 0.15 18.42 1.74
CA ASN A 69 0.99 19.27 2.59
C ASN A 69 2.05 18.44 3.35
N MET A 70 2.97 19.13 4.05
CA MET A 70 4.08 18.48 4.77
C MET A 70 3.63 17.41 5.78
N VAL A 71 2.49 17.62 6.46
CA VAL A 71 1.94 16.67 7.42
C VAL A 71 1.45 15.41 6.70
N GLN A 72 0.72 15.58 5.60
CA GLN A 72 0.23 14.49 4.78
C GLN A 72 1.38 13.70 4.13
N GLN A 73 2.40 14.40 3.60
CA GLN A 73 3.59 13.77 3.05
C GLN A 73 4.35 12.95 4.11
N ARG A 74 4.53 13.50 5.31
CA ARG A 74 5.14 12.76 6.44
C ARG A 74 4.31 11.53 6.81
N HIS A 75 2.99 11.67 6.84
CA HIS A 75 2.08 10.56 7.11
C HIS A 75 2.16 9.47 6.02
N ILE A 76 2.31 9.85 4.75
CA ILE A 76 2.56 8.93 3.63
C ILE A 76 3.88 8.18 3.84
N ARG A 77 4.99 8.90 4.03
CA ARG A 77 6.30 8.31 4.28
C ARG A 77 6.27 7.30 5.43
N HIS A 78 5.69 7.69 6.56
CA HIS A 78 5.53 6.79 7.71
C HIS A 78 4.66 5.57 7.38
N THR A 79 3.57 5.74 6.64
CA THR A 79 2.69 4.62 6.25
C THR A 79 3.41 3.61 5.37
N PHE A 80 4.24 4.07 4.43
CA PHE A 80 5.04 3.18 3.59
C PHE A 80 6.18 2.52 4.38
N ALA A 81 6.80 3.23 5.33
CA ALA A 81 7.81 2.67 6.22
C ALA A 81 7.26 1.55 7.13
N LEU A 82 5.99 1.63 7.54
CA LEU A 82 5.30 0.58 8.30
C LEU A 82 5.09 -0.72 7.51
N ALA A 83 5.07 -0.66 6.18
CA ALA A 83 4.95 -1.86 5.35
C ALA A 83 6.24 -2.66 5.41
N ASP A 84 6.11 -3.98 5.57
CA ASP A 84 7.24 -4.92 5.59
C ASP A 84 7.85 -5.07 4.19
N HIS A 85 7.03 -4.95 3.15
CA HIS A 85 7.49 -4.86 1.75
C HIS A 85 6.58 -3.95 0.92
N VAL A 86 7.14 -3.28 -0.08
CA VAL A 86 6.39 -2.46 -1.04
C VAL A 86 6.64 -2.93 -2.48
N LEU A 87 5.57 -3.26 -3.18
CA LEU A 87 5.56 -3.58 -4.60
C LEU A 87 5.16 -2.34 -5.40
N VAL A 88 5.89 -2.08 -6.47
CA VAL A 88 5.61 -0.97 -7.41
C VAL A 88 5.60 -1.48 -8.85
N LEU A 89 4.93 -0.77 -9.75
CA LEU A 89 4.67 -1.27 -11.10
C LEU A 89 5.79 -1.01 -12.12
N SER A 90 6.78 -0.19 -11.79
CA SER A 90 7.91 0.10 -12.69
C SER A 90 9.16 0.54 -11.93
N THR A 91 10.31 0.55 -12.62
CA THR A 91 11.58 1.07 -12.09
C THR A 91 11.52 2.56 -11.77
N GLN A 92 10.73 3.33 -12.51
CA GLN A 92 10.49 4.75 -12.23
C GLN A 92 9.78 4.93 -10.89
N TRP A 93 8.77 4.10 -10.61
CA TRP A 93 8.10 4.08 -9.31
C TRP A 93 9.01 3.61 -8.19
N LEU A 94 9.91 2.67 -8.46
CA LEU A 94 10.91 2.21 -7.49
C LEU A 94 11.82 3.38 -7.08
N ALA A 95 12.43 4.05 -8.05
CA ALA A 95 13.33 5.18 -7.80
C ALA A 95 12.61 6.31 -7.03
N TRP A 96 11.43 6.71 -7.50
CA TRP A 96 10.63 7.74 -6.83
C TRP A 96 10.28 7.35 -5.39
N LEU A 97 9.84 6.10 -5.18
CA LEU A 97 9.43 5.69 -3.85
C LEU A 97 10.62 5.63 -2.89
N GLN A 98 11.76 5.08 -3.33
CA GLN A 98 12.99 4.99 -2.52
C GLN A 98 13.48 6.37 -2.08
N GLU A 99 13.41 7.38 -2.97
CA GLU A 99 13.69 8.77 -2.62
C GLU A 99 12.72 9.31 -1.56
N VAL A 100 11.42 9.08 -1.75
CA VAL A 100 10.38 9.56 -0.82
C VAL A 100 10.52 8.94 0.57
N ILE A 101 10.78 7.63 0.67
CA ILE A 101 10.82 6.92 1.95
C ILE A 101 12.23 6.83 2.56
N GLY A 102 13.27 7.15 1.80
CA GLY A 102 14.67 7.10 2.24
C GLY A 102 15.19 5.69 2.54
N ARG A 103 14.60 4.64 1.94
CA ARG A 103 15.09 3.25 2.07
C ARG A 103 14.99 2.51 0.74
N THR A 104 15.96 1.63 0.50
CA THR A 104 16.02 0.78 -0.69
C THR A 104 15.55 -0.64 -0.44
N GLN A 105 15.77 -1.16 0.78
CA GLN A 105 15.36 -2.50 1.19
C GLN A 105 13.83 -2.61 1.34
N GLY A 106 13.29 -3.78 1.03
CA GLY A 106 11.85 -4.03 1.14
C GLY A 106 11.02 -3.27 0.11
N VAL A 107 11.59 -2.91 -1.04
CA VAL A 107 10.88 -2.31 -2.18
C VAL A 107 11.31 -3.03 -3.46
N SER A 108 10.36 -3.52 -4.25
CA SER A 108 10.67 -4.21 -5.51
C SER A 108 9.64 -3.92 -6.61
N VAL A 109 10.05 -4.12 -7.85
CA VAL A 109 9.17 -3.97 -9.02
C VAL A 109 8.39 -5.27 -9.25
N LEU A 110 7.08 -5.15 -9.43
CA LEU A 110 6.20 -6.18 -9.98
C LEU A 110 5.38 -5.54 -11.09
N TYR A 111 5.73 -5.82 -12.34
CA TYR A 111 5.02 -5.28 -13.49
C TYR A 111 3.58 -5.81 -13.53
N ASN A 112 2.67 -5.01 -14.11
CA ASN A 112 1.33 -5.49 -14.40
C ASN A 112 1.40 -6.69 -15.34
N ALA A 113 0.63 -7.72 -15.02
CA ALA A 113 0.47 -8.86 -15.92
C ALA A 113 -0.38 -8.43 -17.13
N VAL A 114 0.05 -8.83 -18.31
CA VAL A 114 -0.74 -8.81 -19.54
C VAL A 114 -0.87 -10.24 -20.04
N THR A 115 -2.05 -10.62 -20.54
CA THR A 115 -2.22 -11.92 -21.18
C THR A 115 -1.34 -11.99 -22.41
N GLN A 116 -0.42 -12.96 -22.45
CA GLN A 116 0.33 -13.26 -23.66
C GLN A 116 -0.65 -13.86 -24.68
N PHE A 117 -1.11 -13.08 -25.64
CA PHE A 117 -1.72 -13.65 -26.84
C PHE A 117 -0.60 -14.33 -27.63
N GLY A 118 -0.70 -15.67 -27.73
CA GLY A 118 0.31 -16.48 -28.39
C GLY A 118 0.43 -16.14 -29.87
N PHE A 119 1.64 -15.77 -30.29
CA PHE A 119 2.16 -16.28 -31.55
C PHE A 119 2.77 -17.65 -31.21
N ARG A 120 1.95 -18.70 -31.31
CA ARG A 120 2.41 -20.06 -31.60
C ARG A 120 2.03 -20.36 -33.03
#